data_AF-A0A8C1NEE7-F1
#
_entry.id   AF-A0A8C1NEE7-F1
#
_cell.length_a   1.000
_cell.length_b   1.000
_cell.length_c   1.000
_cell.angle_alpha   90.00
_cell.angle_beta   90.00
_cell.angle_gamma   90.00
#
_symmetry.space_group_name_H-M   'P 1'
#
loop_
_entity.id
_entity.type
_entity.pdbx_description
1 polymer ?
#
loop_
_entity_poly.entity_id
_entity_poly.type
_entity_poly.pdbx_seq_one_letter_code
_entity_poly.pdbx_strand_id
1 'polypeptide(L)'
;MIRSNSIFLLSSIILFLPLGSVYTKDFNALCSTCRQLVDKFDKGLEKTAKQNFGGGNTEWEERKLSKYELSEIRLTEILEGLCDSSSFECNHMLEENEEHFETWWFKRKTKHPDLFKWFCIETIKVCCPKGLFGLDCNTCIGGADKPCHGNGKCDGDGTRSGNGKCSCDKGYEGEFCLDCSDGYFSALRNDTFSLCKECHESCDGCTGGTNQDCKECRNGWEKDPEGACIDINECTKDPATCKDNQYCLNTDGSFSCKECDIRCSGCKGPGASYCLTCADGFKDEESTCTDINECTEDPALCKDNQYCLNTDGSFYCKECDTRCSGCKGPGASNCLTCADGYKDEEGTCTGITFHRGIA
;
A
#
# COMPACT_ATOMS: atom_id res chain seq x y z
N MET A 1 56.54 -36.24 60.44
CA MET A 1 56.11 -36.71 59.10
C MET A 1 54.71 -36.17 58.85
N ILE A 2 54.65 -34.87 58.58
CA ILE A 2 54.39 -34.21 57.28
C ILE A 2 52.88 -34.11 57.02
N ARG A 3 52.33 -32.98 57.47
CA ARG A 3 51.00 -32.47 57.15
C ARG A 3 51.01 -31.87 55.74
N SER A 4 49.93 -32.13 55.02
CA SER A 4 49.63 -31.60 53.69
C SER A 4 49.52 -30.07 53.71
N ASN A 5 50.28 -29.38 52.86
CA ASN A 5 50.16 -27.94 52.59
C ASN A 5 49.79 -27.78 51.11
N SER A 6 48.52 -27.47 50.84
CA SER A 6 48.06 -27.01 49.53
C SER A 6 48.23 -25.50 49.45
N ILE A 7 49.02 -25.06 48.47
CA ILE A 7 49.28 -23.67 48.14
C ILE A 7 48.05 -23.11 47.42
N PHE A 8 47.33 -22.17 48.03
CA PHE A 8 46.31 -21.36 47.35
C PHE A 8 47.00 -20.11 46.78
N LEU A 9 47.07 -20.04 45.44
CA LEU A 9 47.41 -18.85 44.67
C LEU A 9 46.27 -17.82 44.81
N LEU A 10 46.54 -16.68 45.43
CA LEU A 10 45.66 -15.50 45.40
C LEU A 10 45.73 -14.87 44.02
N SER A 11 44.71 -15.06 43.18
CA SER A 11 44.51 -14.24 41.98
C SER A 11 43.80 -12.95 42.38
N SER A 12 44.48 -11.82 42.21
CA SER A 12 43.88 -10.49 42.34
C SER A 12 42.93 -10.25 41.18
N ILE A 13 41.62 -10.37 41.42
CA ILE A 13 40.58 -9.95 40.49
C ILE A 13 40.52 -8.42 40.54
N ILE A 14 41.14 -7.76 39.56
CA ILE A 14 40.92 -6.34 39.29
C ILE A 14 39.51 -6.22 38.69
N LEU A 15 38.55 -5.76 39.51
CA LEU A 15 37.24 -5.33 39.04
C LEU A 15 37.42 -4.10 38.15
N PHE A 16 37.44 -4.32 36.83
CA PHE A 16 37.18 -3.25 35.86
C PHE A 16 35.70 -2.87 35.99
N LEU A 17 35.43 -1.81 36.74
CA LEU A 17 34.17 -1.08 36.63
C LEU A 17 34.06 -0.58 35.18
N PRO A 18 32.93 -0.80 34.48
CA PRO A 18 32.74 -0.19 33.18
C PRO A 18 32.68 1.33 33.40
N LEU A 19 33.64 2.03 32.79
CA LEU A 19 33.58 3.48 32.59
C LEU A 19 32.19 3.82 32.05
N GLY A 20 31.57 4.84 32.66
CA GLY A 20 30.20 5.24 32.41
C GLY A 20 29.86 5.30 30.93
N SER A 21 28.66 4.83 30.60
CA SER A 21 27.99 5.16 29.36
C SER A 21 28.09 6.68 29.17
N VAL A 22 28.80 7.10 28.12
CA VAL A 22 28.66 8.46 27.61
C VAL A 22 27.20 8.54 27.18
N TYR A 23 26.38 9.15 28.03
CA TYR A 23 24.98 9.43 27.72
C TYR A 23 24.97 10.43 26.56
N THR A 24 24.98 9.92 25.34
CA THR A 24 24.84 10.75 24.14
C THR A 24 23.42 11.28 24.12
N LYS A 25 23.25 12.57 24.40
CA LYS A 25 21.97 13.28 24.35
C LYS A 25 21.33 13.05 22.96
N ASP A 26 20.15 12.44 22.92
CA ASP A 26 19.42 12.21 21.67
C ASP A 26 18.76 13.52 21.19
N PHE A 27 19.54 14.29 20.41
CA PHE A 27 19.07 15.55 19.86
C PHE A 27 17.92 15.40 18.86
N ASN A 28 17.74 14.23 18.25
CA ASN A 28 16.63 14.02 17.33
C ASN A 28 15.31 13.94 18.11
N ALA A 29 15.26 13.08 19.13
CA ALA A 29 14.09 12.96 20.00
C ALA A 29 13.77 14.28 20.72
N LEU A 30 14.78 14.98 21.23
CA LEU A 30 14.59 16.27 21.90
C LEU A 30 14.09 17.36 20.95
N CYS A 31 14.65 17.47 19.74
CA CYS A 31 14.17 18.45 18.78
C CYS A 31 12.73 18.15 18.32
N SER A 32 12.42 16.88 18.09
CA SER A 32 11.05 16.45 17.76
C SER A 32 10.06 16.83 18.87
N THR A 33 10.42 16.56 20.14
CA THR A 33 9.61 16.92 21.31
C THR A 33 9.40 18.44 21.40
N CYS A 34 10.47 19.22 21.24
CA CYS A 34 10.38 20.68 21.28
C CYS A 34 9.50 21.25 20.16
N ARG A 35 9.63 20.72 18.93
CA ARG A 35 8.77 21.08 17.78
C ARG A 35 7.30 20.81 18.09
N GLN A 36 6.99 19.63 18.61
CA GLN A 36 5.61 19.27 18.95
C GLN A 36 5.03 20.17 20.04
N LEU A 37 5.83 20.48 21.05
CA LEU A 37 5.42 21.34 22.15
C LEU A 37 5.12 22.77 21.66
N VAL A 38 5.99 23.35 20.82
CA VAL A 38 5.74 24.68 20.23
C VAL A 38 4.54 24.67 19.27
N ASP A 39 4.39 23.65 18.42
CA ASP A 39 3.23 23.52 17.53
C ASP A 39 1.90 23.44 18.31
N LYS A 40 1.88 22.69 19.41
CA LYS A 40 0.71 22.63 20.31
C LYS A 40 0.50 23.95 21.05
N PHE A 41 1.55 24.67 21.40
CA PHE A 41 1.46 26.00 22.01
C PHE A 41 0.83 27.01 21.05
N ASP A 42 1.28 27.04 19.79
CA ASP A 42 0.73 27.91 18.75
C ASP A 42 -0.75 27.58 18.46
N LYS A 43 -1.10 26.30 18.43
CA LYS A 43 -2.52 25.87 18.36
C LYS A 43 -3.32 26.31 19.60
N GLY A 44 -2.72 26.27 20.78
CA GLY A 44 -3.31 26.77 22.03
C GLY A 44 -3.55 28.28 21.99
N LEU A 45 -2.63 29.05 21.43
CA LEU A 45 -2.80 30.49 21.17
C LEU A 45 -4.03 30.75 20.31
N GLU A 46 -4.19 30.03 19.20
CA GLU A 46 -5.35 30.17 18.30
C GLU A 46 -6.66 29.78 18.99
N LYS A 47 -6.66 28.64 19.71
CA LYS A 47 -7.84 28.11 20.41
C LYS A 47 -8.36 29.08 21.48
N THR A 48 -7.46 29.70 22.23
CA THR A 48 -7.79 30.64 23.32
C THR A 48 -8.01 32.07 22.83
N ALA A 49 -7.76 32.39 21.55
CA ALA A 49 -7.81 33.76 21.05
C ALA A 49 -9.18 34.45 21.19
N LYS A 50 -10.27 33.67 21.24
CA LYS A 50 -11.64 34.18 21.40
C LYS A 50 -12.22 33.97 22.80
N GLN A 51 -11.41 33.51 23.74
CA GLN A 51 -11.83 33.27 25.13
C GLN A 51 -11.71 34.53 25.99
N ASN A 52 -12.24 34.46 27.20
CA ASN A 52 -12.18 35.48 28.24
C ASN A 52 -11.96 34.77 29.60
N PHE A 53 -11.93 35.52 30.70
CA PHE A 53 -11.72 34.96 32.05
C PHE A 53 -12.82 34.01 32.54
N GLY A 54 -13.82 33.68 31.72
CA GLY A 54 -14.85 32.69 32.05
C GLY A 54 -15.88 33.13 33.09
N GLY A 55 -15.86 34.40 33.53
CA GLY A 55 -16.77 34.95 34.53
C GLY A 55 -17.31 36.35 34.19
N GLY A 56 -18.62 36.53 34.20
CA GLY A 56 -19.24 37.86 34.30
C GLY A 56 -18.87 38.93 33.25
N ASN A 57 -19.06 40.19 33.63
CA ASN A 57 -19.07 41.35 32.73
C ASN A 57 -17.63 41.70 32.28
N THR A 58 -17.23 41.22 31.09
CA THR A 58 -15.87 41.31 30.53
C THR A 58 -15.29 42.74 30.54
N GLU A 59 -16.11 43.78 30.34
CA GLU A 59 -15.66 45.18 30.42
C GLU A 59 -15.24 45.65 31.81
N TRP A 60 -15.79 45.05 32.87
CA TRP A 60 -15.40 45.35 34.25
C TRP A 60 -14.07 44.68 34.57
N GLU A 61 -13.91 43.43 34.13
CA GLU A 61 -12.69 42.64 34.33
C GLU A 61 -11.51 43.26 33.56
N GLU A 62 -11.67 43.63 32.29
CA GLU A 62 -10.60 44.27 31.52
C GLU A 62 -10.22 45.69 32.02
N ARG A 63 -11.10 46.35 32.78
CA ARG A 63 -10.81 47.64 33.44
C ARG A 63 -10.09 47.48 34.77
N LYS A 64 -10.23 46.34 35.45
CA LYS A 64 -9.68 46.07 36.79
C LYS A 64 -8.49 45.09 36.76
N LEU A 65 -8.45 44.22 35.78
CA LEU A 65 -7.41 43.24 35.46
C LEU A 65 -6.78 43.61 34.11
N SER A 66 -5.62 43.03 33.82
CA SER A 66 -5.04 43.08 32.47
C SER A 66 -5.93 42.33 31.48
N LYS A 67 -5.79 42.62 30.18
CA LYS A 67 -6.51 41.90 29.11
C LYS A 67 -6.24 40.40 29.20
N TYR A 68 -7.29 39.57 29.05
CA TYR A 68 -7.18 38.10 29.04
C TYR A 68 -6.12 37.62 28.04
N GLU A 69 -6.02 38.29 26.88
CA GLU A 69 -5.06 38.02 25.81
C GLU A 69 -3.60 37.92 26.30
N LEU A 70 -3.21 38.70 27.31
CA LEU A 70 -1.86 38.78 27.86
C LEU A 70 -1.79 38.28 29.31
N SER A 71 -2.85 37.65 29.81
CA SER A 71 -2.95 37.23 31.20
C SER A 71 -2.13 35.95 31.46
N GLU A 72 -1.78 35.75 32.73
CA GLU A 72 -1.16 34.51 33.22
C GLU A 72 -2.12 33.33 33.12
N ILE A 73 -3.42 33.56 33.37
CA ILE A 73 -4.46 32.53 33.28
C ILE A 73 -4.50 31.92 31.88
N ARG A 74 -4.49 32.76 30.84
CA ARG A 74 -4.44 32.28 29.45
C ARG A 74 -3.19 31.46 29.17
N LEU A 75 -2.05 31.84 29.74
CA LEU A 75 -0.81 31.07 29.59
C LEU A 75 -0.95 29.70 30.25
N THR A 76 -1.43 29.61 31.49
CA THR A 76 -1.65 28.35 32.20
C THR A 76 -2.60 27.43 31.45
N GLU A 77 -3.73 27.94 30.94
CA GLU A 77 -4.69 27.17 30.14
C GLU A 77 -4.06 26.58 28.87
N ILE A 78 -3.12 27.30 28.24
CA ILE A 78 -2.37 26.79 27.09
C ILE A 78 -1.39 25.71 27.54
N LEU A 79 -0.61 25.97 28.60
CA LEU A 79 0.43 25.05 29.12
C LEU A 79 -0.16 23.69 29.53
N GLU A 80 -1.30 23.67 30.22
CA GLU A 80 -2.01 22.44 30.63
C GLU A 80 -2.44 21.58 29.43
N GLY A 81 -2.60 22.17 28.24
CA GLY A 81 -3.02 21.48 27.03
C GLY A 81 -1.88 21.01 26.11
N LEU A 82 -0.61 21.24 26.47
CA LEU A 82 0.53 20.95 25.59
C LEU A 82 0.90 19.46 25.56
N CYS A 83 0.88 18.80 26.70
CA CYS A 83 1.36 17.42 26.80
C CYS A 83 0.23 16.50 27.25
N ASP A 84 0.09 15.37 26.56
CA ASP A 84 -0.80 14.31 27.03
C ASP A 84 -0.18 13.68 28.28
N SER A 85 -1.00 13.29 29.27
CA SER A 85 -0.51 12.75 30.55
C SER A 85 0.33 11.48 30.40
N SER A 86 0.23 10.80 29.26
CA SER A 86 1.02 9.61 28.92
C SER A 86 2.37 9.90 28.27
N SER A 87 2.64 11.15 27.85
CA SER A 87 3.86 11.52 27.12
C SER A 87 4.95 11.99 28.09
N PHE A 88 5.76 11.05 28.59
CA PHE A 88 6.80 11.35 29.57
C PHE A 88 7.79 12.40 29.08
N GLU A 89 8.28 12.27 27.84
CA GLU A 89 9.29 13.17 27.27
C GLU A 89 8.76 14.60 27.09
N CYS A 90 7.50 14.74 26.68
CA CYS A 90 6.84 16.05 26.53
C CYS A 90 6.69 16.71 27.90
N ASN A 91 6.10 16.00 28.87
CA ASN A 91 5.86 16.54 30.21
C ASN A 91 7.19 16.93 30.86
N HIS A 92 8.21 16.07 30.80
CA HIS A 92 9.53 16.38 31.35
C HIS A 92 10.17 17.61 30.69
N MET A 93 10.08 17.75 29.36
CA MET A 93 10.59 18.94 28.67
C MET A 93 9.81 20.21 29.05
N LEU A 94 8.49 20.11 29.19
CA LEU A 94 7.66 21.24 29.58
C LEU A 94 8.04 21.71 30.99
N GLU A 95 8.03 20.80 31.97
CA GLU A 95 8.34 21.07 33.38
C GLU A 95 9.71 21.75 33.55
N GLU A 96 10.75 21.24 32.89
CA GLU A 96 12.11 21.81 32.96
C GLU A 96 12.22 23.20 32.34
N ASN A 97 11.24 23.64 31.55
CA ASN A 97 11.33 24.86 30.75
C ASN A 97 10.15 25.84 30.94
N GLU A 98 9.28 25.65 31.92
CA GLU A 98 8.12 26.53 32.16
C GLU A 98 8.52 28.01 32.33
N GLU A 99 9.63 28.28 33.03
CA GLU A 99 10.16 29.64 33.22
C GLU A 99 10.48 30.33 31.87
N HIS A 100 10.91 29.56 30.87
CA HIS A 100 11.17 30.09 29.54
C HIS A 100 9.86 30.47 28.82
N PHE A 101 8.79 29.69 28.98
CA PHE A 101 7.47 30.02 28.44
C PHE A 101 6.91 31.30 29.06
N GLU A 102 6.97 31.44 30.38
CA GLU A 102 6.56 32.66 31.08
C GLU A 102 7.40 33.88 30.63
N THR A 103 8.72 33.71 30.60
CA THR A 103 9.63 34.78 30.16
C THR A 103 9.33 35.20 28.73
N TRP A 104 9.05 34.25 27.85
CA TRP A 104 8.67 34.56 26.48
C TRP A 104 7.36 35.33 26.43
N TRP A 105 6.33 34.80 27.09
CA TRP A 105 4.98 35.34 27.10
C TRP A 105 4.94 36.81 27.56
N PHE A 106 5.59 37.10 28.70
CA PHE A 106 5.50 38.43 29.32
C PHE A 106 6.58 39.41 28.84
N LYS A 107 7.75 38.93 28.38
CA LYS A 107 8.92 39.82 28.15
C LYS A 107 9.52 39.74 26.75
N ARG A 108 9.32 38.66 25.99
CA ARG A 108 10.04 38.46 24.70
C ARG A 108 9.15 38.35 23.47
N LYS A 109 7.87 37.99 23.61
CA LYS A 109 6.93 37.75 22.51
C LYS A 109 6.92 38.84 21.43
N THR A 110 6.97 40.12 21.82
CA THR A 110 6.99 41.25 20.87
C THR A 110 8.29 41.36 20.07
N LYS A 111 9.43 40.99 20.66
CA LYS A 111 10.75 41.04 20.01
C LYS A 111 11.08 39.74 19.27
N HIS A 112 10.54 38.62 19.73
CA HIS A 112 10.77 37.28 19.21
C HIS A 112 9.41 36.58 19.00
N PRO A 113 8.66 36.95 17.95
CA PRO A 113 7.32 36.42 17.71
C PRO A 113 7.33 34.93 17.33
N ASP A 114 8.42 34.44 16.75
CA ASP A 114 8.63 33.02 16.45
C ASP A 114 9.14 32.28 17.70
N LEU A 115 8.22 31.62 18.39
CA LEU A 115 8.50 30.85 19.60
C LEU A 115 9.45 29.69 19.30
N PHE A 116 9.32 29.02 18.16
CA PHE A 116 10.18 27.90 17.79
C PHE A 116 11.64 28.33 17.67
N LYS A 117 11.87 29.43 16.95
CA LYS A 117 13.20 30.01 16.79
C LYS A 117 13.80 30.43 18.13
N TRP A 118 13.03 31.16 18.93
CA TRP A 118 13.53 31.66 20.21
C TRP A 118 13.77 30.54 21.22
N PHE A 119 12.82 29.62 21.38
CA PHE A 119 12.88 28.58 22.39
C PHE A 119 13.76 27.40 21.95
N CYS A 120 13.36 26.67 20.89
CA CYS A 120 14.00 25.41 20.51
C CYS A 120 15.40 25.58 19.89
N ILE A 121 15.63 26.67 19.14
CA ILE A 121 16.90 26.91 18.44
C ILE A 121 17.86 27.75 19.28
N GLU A 122 17.41 28.91 19.78
CA GLU A 122 18.28 29.89 20.44
C GLU A 122 18.45 29.63 21.94
N THR A 123 17.37 29.29 22.66
CA THR A 123 17.37 29.16 24.13
C THR A 123 17.86 27.79 24.59
N ILE A 124 17.11 26.72 24.30
CA ILE A 124 17.46 25.38 24.78
C ILE A 124 18.39 24.61 23.83
N LYS A 125 18.61 25.15 22.62
CA LYS A 125 19.57 24.66 21.61
C LYS A 125 19.46 23.15 21.37
N VAL A 126 18.24 22.66 21.13
CA VAL A 126 17.99 21.26 20.77
C VAL A 126 17.76 21.09 19.26
N CYS A 127 17.31 22.16 18.58
CA CYS A 127 17.05 22.17 17.15
C CYS A 127 18.02 23.09 16.38
N CYS A 128 17.98 22.92 15.05
CA CYS A 128 18.56 23.83 14.07
C CYS A 128 17.47 24.48 13.20
N PRO A 129 17.75 25.62 12.54
CA PRO A 129 16.93 26.13 11.45
C PRO A 129 16.80 25.08 10.33
N LYS A 130 15.72 25.18 9.53
CA LYS A 130 15.52 24.30 8.38
C LYS A 130 16.70 24.41 7.40
N GLY A 131 17.11 23.27 6.85
CA GLY A 131 18.23 23.11 5.94
C GLY A 131 19.61 23.14 6.60
N LEU A 132 19.67 23.07 7.93
CA LEU A 132 20.90 22.98 8.71
C LEU A 132 20.84 21.71 9.59
N PHE A 133 22.00 21.09 9.86
CA PHE A 133 22.11 19.84 10.60
C PHE A 133 23.33 19.80 11.54
N GLY A 134 23.35 18.82 12.45
CA GLY A 134 24.49 18.55 13.33
C GLY A 134 24.67 19.58 14.46
N LEU A 135 25.66 19.32 15.33
CA LEU A 135 25.83 20.07 16.59
C LEU A 135 26.01 21.58 16.37
N ASP A 136 26.69 21.98 15.29
CA ASP A 136 26.96 23.37 14.93
C ASP A 136 25.92 23.96 13.96
N CYS A 137 24.88 23.21 13.59
CA CYS A 137 23.91 23.58 12.57
C CYS A 137 24.59 23.95 11.23
N ASN A 138 25.40 23.04 10.70
CA ASN A 138 26.03 23.20 9.39
C ASN A 138 24.97 23.14 8.28
N THR A 139 25.20 23.83 7.17
CA THR A 139 24.26 23.83 6.03
C THR A 139 24.23 22.47 5.35
N CYS A 140 23.02 21.97 5.07
CA CYS A 140 22.82 20.82 4.20
C CYS A 140 23.39 21.07 2.79
N ILE A 141 23.74 19.98 2.11
CA ILE A 141 24.07 20.01 0.68
C ILE A 141 22.92 20.69 -0.09
N GLY A 142 23.22 21.54 -1.08
CA GLY A 142 22.21 22.33 -1.80
C GLY A 142 21.73 23.59 -1.07
N GLY A 143 22.23 23.83 0.15
CA GLY A 143 21.93 25.02 0.95
C GLY A 143 20.68 24.88 1.82
N ALA A 144 20.42 25.92 2.61
CA ALA A 144 19.33 25.91 3.59
C ALA A 144 17.94 25.98 2.93
N ASP A 145 17.83 26.67 1.79
CA ASP A 145 16.57 26.89 1.08
C ASP A 145 16.12 25.65 0.29
N LYS A 146 17.09 24.90 -0.27
CA LYS A 146 16.86 23.69 -1.06
C LYS A 146 17.83 22.57 -0.66
N PRO A 147 17.65 21.96 0.52
CA PRO A 147 18.43 20.79 0.90
C PRO A 147 18.39 19.73 -0.19
N CYS A 148 19.54 19.13 -0.49
CA CYS A 148 19.74 18.15 -1.56
C CYS A 148 19.30 18.65 -2.94
N HIS A 149 19.50 19.94 -3.21
CA HIS A 149 19.07 20.65 -4.42
C HIS A 149 17.56 20.57 -4.70
N GLY A 150 16.76 20.19 -3.69
CA GLY A 150 15.33 19.96 -3.81
C GLY A 150 14.95 18.59 -4.38
N ASN A 151 15.91 17.70 -4.59
CA ASN A 151 15.73 16.35 -5.16
C ASN A 151 16.04 15.25 -4.13
N GLY A 152 15.90 15.55 -2.85
CA GLY A 152 16.15 14.59 -1.78
C GLY A 152 15.98 15.17 -0.38
N LYS A 153 16.33 14.34 0.61
CA LYS A 153 16.23 14.66 2.04
C LYS A 153 17.61 14.66 2.68
N CYS A 154 17.91 15.71 3.44
CA CYS A 154 19.15 15.84 4.19
C CYS A 154 19.04 15.12 5.54
N ASP A 155 20.02 14.27 5.85
CA ASP A 155 20.10 13.59 7.14
C ASP A 155 20.37 14.61 8.28
N GLY A 156 19.44 14.70 9.22
CA GLY A 156 19.49 15.67 10.32
C GLY A 156 18.93 17.05 9.99
N ASP A 157 18.16 17.21 8.90
CA ASP A 157 17.54 18.48 8.55
C ASP A 157 16.74 19.08 9.73
N GLY A 158 17.19 20.25 10.19
CA GLY A 158 16.59 21.00 11.29
C GLY A 158 16.90 20.43 12.68
N THR A 159 17.79 19.45 12.80
CA THR A 159 18.16 18.86 14.09
C THR A 159 19.65 19.08 14.38
N ARG A 160 20.03 18.97 15.66
CA ARG A 160 21.44 18.96 16.06
C ARG A 160 22.12 17.60 15.92
N SER A 161 21.48 16.69 15.20
CA SER A 161 21.99 15.35 14.87
C SER A 161 22.18 15.21 13.36
N GLY A 162 22.60 14.04 12.90
CA GLY A 162 22.76 13.72 11.49
C GLY A 162 24.12 14.10 10.91
N ASN A 163 24.39 13.59 9.71
CA ASN A 163 25.63 13.77 8.98
C ASN A 163 25.48 14.63 7.72
N GLY A 164 24.26 15.10 7.40
CA GLY A 164 23.99 15.98 6.27
C GLY A 164 23.98 15.30 4.90
N LYS A 165 24.15 13.97 4.86
CA LYS A 165 24.10 13.21 3.62
C LYS A 165 22.69 13.24 3.04
N CYS A 166 22.61 13.31 1.72
CA CYS A 166 21.36 13.28 1.00
C CYS A 166 20.86 11.85 0.74
N SER A 167 19.57 11.65 1.02
CA SER A 167 18.77 10.54 0.50
C SER A 167 17.95 11.05 -0.68
N CYS A 168 18.33 10.70 -1.90
CA CYS A 168 17.70 11.22 -3.11
C CYS A 168 16.28 10.70 -3.32
N ASP A 169 15.46 11.52 -3.96
CA ASP A 169 14.11 11.16 -4.40
C ASP A 169 14.17 10.22 -5.62
N LYS A 170 13.06 9.53 -5.90
CA LYS A 170 12.97 8.61 -7.04
C LYS A 170 13.35 9.34 -8.34
N GLY A 171 14.24 8.73 -9.13
CA GLY A 171 14.74 9.31 -10.38
C GLY A 171 16.04 10.08 -10.23
N TYR A 172 16.53 10.29 -9.00
CA TYR A 172 17.76 11.01 -8.71
C TYR A 172 18.74 10.12 -7.94
N GLU A 173 20.02 10.34 -8.17
CA GLU A 173 21.11 9.65 -7.49
C GLU A 173 22.34 10.56 -7.33
N GLY A 174 23.39 9.98 -6.76
CA GLY A 174 24.63 10.68 -6.45
C GLY A 174 24.60 11.41 -5.11
N GLU A 175 25.75 11.98 -4.73
CA GLU A 175 25.91 12.68 -3.45
C GLU A 175 25.05 13.95 -3.35
N PHE A 176 24.84 14.61 -4.49
CA PHE A 176 24.14 15.90 -4.60
C PHE A 176 22.69 15.77 -5.06
N CYS A 177 22.21 14.57 -5.39
CA CYS A 177 20.90 14.33 -6.03
C CYS A 177 20.68 15.14 -7.31
N LEU A 178 21.75 15.27 -8.11
CA LEU A 178 21.72 15.97 -9.41
C LEU A 178 21.87 15.01 -10.60
N ASP A 179 22.29 13.78 -10.34
CA ASP A 179 22.40 12.75 -11.38
C ASP A 179 21.07 12.00 -11.49
N CYS A 180 20.72 11.60 -12.70
CA CYS A 180 19.50 10.83 -12.93
C CYS A 180 19.80 9.36 -12.74
N SER A 181 18.98 8.69 -11.93
CA SER A 181 19.11 7.25 -11.70
C SER A 181 18.79 6.45 -12.96
N ASP A 182 19.12 5.16 -12.95
CA ASP A 182 18.76 4.24 -14.02
C ASP A 182 17.26 4.30 -14.36
N GLY A 183 16.96 4.31 -15.66
CA GLY A 183 15.60 4.49 -16.18
C GLY A 183 15.14 5.96 -16.27
N TYR A 184 15.99 6.93 -15.93
CA TYR A 184 15.72 8.35 -16.09
C TYR A 184 16.81 9.04 -16.94
N PHE A 185 16.43 10.12 -17.62
CA PHE A 185 17.36 10.99 -18.33
C PHE A 185 17.23 12.44 -17.84
N SER A 186 18.33 13.18 -17.99
CA SER A 186 18.39 14.60 -17.65
C SER A 186 17.77 15.44 -18.77
N ALA A 187 16.53 15.88 -18.59
CA ALA A 187 15.84 16.75 -19.54
C ALA A 187 16.37 18.20 -19.49
N LEU A 188 16.77 18.66 -18.30
CA LEU A 188 17.40 19.97 -18.07
C LEU A 188 18.42 19.83 -16.95
N ARG A 189 19.62 20.39 -17.12
CA ARG A 189 20.66 20.38 -16.08
C ARG A 189 21.50 21.65 -16.07
N ASN A 190 21.79 22.11 -14.87
CA ASN A 190 22.85 23.06 -14.54
C ASN A 190 23.57 22.60 -13.26
N ASP A 191 24.50 23.40 -12.74
CA ASP A 191 25.33 23.02 -11.58
C ASP A 191 24.54 22.82 -10.27
N THR A 192 23.32 23.35 -10.16
CA THR A 192 22.50 23.35 -8.93
C THR A 192 21.08 22.79 -9.13
N PHE A 193 20.76 22.37 -10.36
CA PHE A 193 19.42 21.94 -10.74
C PHE A 193 19.52 20.85 -11.80
N SER A 194 18.76 19.79 -11.59
CA SER A 194 18.58 18.70 -12.55
C SER A 194 17.11 18.35 -12.60
N LEU A 195 16.58 18.17 -13.81
CA LEU A 195 15.24 17.68 -14.06
C LEU A 195 15.33 16.30 -14.71
N CYS A 196 15.19 15.27 -13.89
CA CYS A 196 15.18 13.88 -14.34
C CYS A 196 13.77 13.47 -14.76
N LYS A 197 13.65 12.91 -15.97
CA LYS A 197 12.41 12.37 -16.52
C LYS A 197 12.59 10.90 -16.84
N GLU A 198 11.51 10.14 -16.74
CA GLU A 198 11.52 8.70 -17.04
C GLU A 198 11.81 8.47 -18.54
N CYS A 199 12.60 7.43 -18.81
CA CYS A 199 12.77 6.88 -20.14
C CYS A 199 11.45 6.25 -20.63
N HIS A 200 11.34 6.07 -21.95
CA HIS A 200 10.28 5.23 -22.50
C HIS A 200 10.43 3.78 -21.99
N GLU A 201 9.32 3.07 -21.81
CA GLU A 201 9.28 1.72 -21.21
C GLU A 201 10.08 0.67 -22.00
N SER A 202 10.21 0.90 -23.31
CA SER A 202 10.99 0.10 -24.24
C SER A 202 12.50 0.27 -24.10
N CYS A 203 12.98 1.24 -23.32
CA CYS A 203 14.40 1.56 -23.22
C CYS A 203 15.07 0.86 -22.04
N ASP A 204 16.30 0.38 -22.29
CA ASP A 204 17.32 0.15 -21.27
C ASP A 204 18.31 1.31 -21.30
N GLY A 205 18.00 2.34 -20.50
CA GLY A 205 18.66 3.65 -20.54
C GLY A 205 18.28 4.50 -21.77
N CYS A 206 18.29 5.81 -21.60
CA CYS A 206 17.88 6.74 -22.67
C CYS A 206 18.63 8.07 -22.61
N THR A 207 18.53 8.84 -23.69
CA THR A 207 18.97 10.24 -23.78
C THR A 207 17.80 11.23 -23.88
N GLY A 208 16.57 10.72 -23.97
CA GLY A 208 15.34 11.45 -24.21
C GLY A 208 14.13 10.60 -23.80
N GLY A 209 12.93 11.17 -23.95
CA GLY A 209 11.70 10.55 -23.44
C GLY A 209 10.97 9.66 -24.43
N THR A 210 11.45 9.52 -25.66
CA THR A 210 10.77 8.74 -26.70
C THR A 210 11.41 7.36 -26.87
N ASN A 211 10.71 6.45 -27.53
CA ASN A 211 11.24 5.14 -27.88
C ASN A 211 12.37 5.18 -28.93
N GLN A 212 12.63 6.34 -29.55
CA GLN A 212 13.78 6.58 -30.43
C GLN A 212 15.02 7.03 -29.67
N ASP A 213 14.85 7.55 -28.45
CA ASP A 213 15.95 8.05 -27.62
C ASP A 213 16.57 6.97 -26.74
N CYS A 214 16.24 5.69 -26.97
CA CYS A 214 16.78 4.57 -26.22
C CYS A 214 18.27 4.36 -26.57
N LYS A 215 19.11 4.20 -25.54
CA LYS A 215 20.50 3.75 -25.74
C LYS A 215 20.48 2.31 -26.26
N GLU A 216 19.74 1.46 -25.57
CA GLU A 216 19.47 0.07 -25.93
C GLU A 216 17.98 -0.23 -25.77
N CYS A 217 17.46 -1.15 -26.58
CA CYS A 217 16.10 -1.63 -26.41
C CYS A 217 16.08 -2.66 -25.29
N ARG A 218 15.09 -2.55 -24.40
CA ARG A 218 14.87 -3.53 -23.34
C ARG A 218 14.48 -4.88 -23.95
N ASN A 219 14.72 -5.96 -23.21
CA ASN A 219 14.22 -7.29 -23.59
C ASN A 219 12.71 -7.26 -23.88
N GLY A 220 12.30 -7.96 -24.95
CA GLY A 220 10.93 -7.89 -25.49
C GLY A 220 10.73 -6.81 -26.55
N TRP A 221 11.74 -5.97 -26.80
CA TRP A 221 11.68 -4.89 -27.79
C TRP A 221 12.82 -5.04 -28.81
N GLU A 222 12.57 -4.66 -30.06
CA GLU A 222 13.57 -4.63 -31.13
C GLU A 222 13.62 -3.25 -31.78
N LYS A 223 14.78 -2.92 -32.35
CA LYS A 223 14.99 -1.64 -33.01
C LYS A 223 14.46 -1.71 -34.44
N ASP A 224 13.56 -0.80 -34.80
CA ASP A 224 13.06 -0.64 -36.16
C ASP A 224 14.11 0.05 -37.08
N PRO A 225 13.89 0.12 -38.40
CA PRO A 225 14.80 0.78 -39.33
C PRO A 225 15.05 2.28 -39.03
N GLU A 226 14.08 2.94 -38.42
CA GLU A 226 14.13 4.34 -38.00
C GLU A 226 14.87 4.55 -36.66
N GLY A 227 15.21 3.47 -35.96
CA GLY A 227 15.95 3.48 -34.70
C GLY A 227 15.07 3.47 -33.44
N ALA A 228 13.74 3.39 -33.60
CA ALA A 228 12.79 3.29 -32.50
C ALA A 228 12.76 1.87 -31.93
N CYS A 229 12.70 1.73 -30.62
CA CYS A 229 12.42 0.45 -29.98
C CYS A 229 10.91 0.17 -30.05
N ILE A 230 10.56 -0.87 -30.80
CA ILE A 230 9.18 -1.36 -30.98
C ILE A 230 9.04 -2.73 -30.34
N ASP A 231 7.82 -3.03 -29.92
CA ASP A 231 7.50 -4.29 -29.26
C ASP A 231 7.71 -5.47 -30.22
N ILE A 232 8.34 -6.54 -29.72
CA ILE A 232 8.49 -7.78 -30.48
C ILE A 232 7.19 -8.55 -30.35
N ASN A 233 6.45 -8.73 -31.44
CA ASN A 233 5.26 -9.57 -31.40
C ASN A 233 5.64 -11.07 -31.39
N GLU A 234 5.85 -11.66 -30.22
CA GLU A 234 6.30 -13.05 -30.10
C GLU A 234 5.28 -14.03 -30.69
N CYS A 235 3.98 -13.71 -30.59
CA CYS A 235 2.90 -14.53 -31.14
C CYS A 235 2.96 -14.68 -32.67
N THR A 236 3.61 -13.75 -33.36
CA THR A 236 3.82 -13.83 -34.82
C THR A 236 5.19 -14.38 -35.19
N LYS A 237 6.18 -14.20 -34.31
CA LYS A 237 7.58 -14.55 -34.57
C LYS A 237 7.84 -16.04 -34.33
N ASP A 238 7.17 -16.64 -33.36
CA ASP A 238 7.27 -18.07 -33.06
C ASP A 238 5.89 -18.72 -32.78
N PRO A 239 5.40 -19.59 -33.68
CA PRO A 239 4.13 -20.30 -33.49
C PRO A 239 4.10 -21.27 -32.29
N ALA A 240 5.26 -21.66 -31.75
CA ALA A 240 5.39 -22.63 -30.66
C ALA A 240 5.62 -21.98 -29.29
N THR A 241 5.41 -20.66 -29.18
CA THR A 241 5.67 -19.89 -27.95
C THR A 241 4.77 -20.31 -26.77
N CYS A 242 3.54 -20.76 -27.03
CA CYS A 242 2.61 -21.23 -25.99
C CYS A 242 2.42 -22.76 -26.04
N LYS A 243 1.95 -23.33 -24.92
CA LYS A 243 1.67 -24.77 -24.83
C LYS A 243 0.43 -25.16 -25.65
N ASP A 244 0.27 -26.46 -25.88
CA ASP A 244 -0.95 -27.02 -26.45
C ASP A 244 -2.19 -26.57 -25.64
N ASN A 245 -3.30 -26.30 -26.34
CA ASN A 245 -4.55 -25.75 -25.79
C ASN A 245 -4.44 -24.36 -25.14
N GLN A 246 -3.43 -23.58 -25.51
CA GLN A 246 -3.33 -22.16 -25.19
C GLN A 246 -3.24 -21.35 -26.49
N TYR A 247 -3.70 -20.10 -26.44
CA TYR A 247 -3.42 -19.11 -27.48
C TYR A 247 -2.49 -18.02 -26.94
N CYS A 248 -1.67 -17.49 -27.84
CA CYS A 248 -0.76 -16.41 -27.53
C CYS A 248 -1.47 -15.06 -27.64
N LEU A 249 -1.27 -14.21 -26.64
CA LEU A 249 -1.70 -12.82 -26.63
C LEU A 249 -0.47 -11.92 -26.43
N ASN A 250 -0.15 -11.13 -27.46
CA ASN A 250 0.95 -10.18 -27.42
C ASN A 250 0.67 -9.04 -26.44
N THR A 251 1.68 -8.59 -25.73
CA THR A 251 1.60 -7.50 -24.74
C THR A 251 2.83 -6.62 -24.84
N ASP A 252 2.76 -5.34 -24.47
CA ASP A 252 3.94 -4.48 -24.62
C ASP A 252 5.12 -4.99 -23.74
N GLY A 253 6.22 -5.35 -24.41
CA GLY A 253 7.45 -5.91 -23.86
C GLY A 253 7.41 -7.41 -23.54
N SER A 254 6.33 -8.13 -23.86
CA SER A 254 6.21 -9.58 -23.60
C SER A 254 5.00 -10.23 -24.28
N PHE A 255 4.67 -11.45 -23.89
CA PHE A 255 3.44 -12.11 -24.29
C PHE A 255 2.81 -12.83 -23.10
N SER A 256 1.52 -13.16 -23.24
CA SER A 256 0.82 -14.02 -22.30
C SER A 256 0.15 -15.17 -23.02
N CYS A 257 0.34 -16.38 -22.50
CA CYS A 257 -0.41 -17.55 -22.95
C CYS A 257 -1.71 -17.65 -22.15
N LYS A 258 -2.83 -17.74 -22.88
CA LYS A 258 -4.16 -17.85 -22.31
C LYS A 258 -4.78 -19.17 -22.70
N GLU A 259 -5.48 -19.79 -21.75
CA GLU A 259 -6.18 -21.05 -22.01
C GLU A 259 -7.26 -20.87 -23.08
N CYS A 260 -7.44 -21.90 -23.89
CA CYS A 260 -8.56 -21.98 -24.81
C CYS A 260 -9.89 -22.11 -24.06
N ASP A 261 -10.98 -21.80 -24.77
CA ASP A 261 -12.33 -22.09 -24.29
C ASP A 261 -12.49 -23.61 -24.07
N ILE A 262 -13.26 -24.02 -23.07
CA ILE A 262 -13.47 -25.43 -22.72
C ILE A 262 -14.09 -26.23 -23.87
N ARG A 263 -14.77 -25.54 -24.79
CA ARG A 263 -15.37 -26.14 -25.99
C ARG A 263 -14.37 -26.42 -27.10
N CYS A 264 -13.12 -25.98 -26.95
CA CYS A 264 -12.08 -26.12 -27.95
C CYS A 264 -11.10 -27.26 -27.61
N SER A 265 -10.71 -28.02 -28.62
CA SER A 265 -9.47 -28.82 -28.62
C SER A 265 -8.41 -28.03 -29.40
N GLY A 266 -7.78 -27.07 -28.73
CA GLY A 266 -6.86 -26.09 -29.33
C GLY A 266 -7.60 -24.88 -29.93
N CYS A 267 -6.96 -23.70 -29.90
CA CYS A 267 -7.55 -22.44 -30.35
C CYS A 267 -6.50 -21.46 -30.86
N LYS A 268 -6.96 -20.43 -31.59
CA LYS A 268 -6.14 -19.29 -32.06
C LYS A 268 -6.41 -17.99 -31.32
N GLY A 269 -7.42 -17.97 -30.45
CA GLY A 269 -7.92 -16.76 -29.82
C GLY A 269 -8.97 -17.06 -28.74
N PRO A 270 -9.54 -16.01 -28.14
CA PRO A 270 -10.47 -16.14 -27.03
C PRO A 270 -11.85 -16.64 -27.49
N GLY A 271 -12.42 -17.61 -26.76
CA GLY A 271 -13.80 -18.05 -26.91
C GLY A 271 -14.02 -19.16 -27.95
N ALA A 272 -15.23 -19.74 -27.91
CA ALA A 272 -15.60 -20.91 -28.70
C ALA A 272 -15.66 -20.71 -30.24
N SER A 273 -15.56 -19.47 -30.74
CA SER A 273 -15.50 -19.17 -32.18
C SER A 273 -14.08 -19.21 -32.77
N TYR A 274 -13.06 -19.32 -31.91
CA TYR A 274 -11.66 -19.36 -32.30
C TYR A 274 -11.03 -20.74 -32.07
N CYS A 275 -11.86 -21.77 -31.87
CA CYS A 275 -11.41 -23.15 -31.77
C CYS A 275 -10.76 -23.59 -33.09
N LEU A 276 -9.69 -24.36 -33.00
CA LEU A 276 -9.13 -25.09 -34.14
C LEU A 276 -10.04 -26.26 -34.50
N THR A 277 -10.47 -26.99 -33.48
CA THR A 277 -11.48 -28.05 -33.55
C THR A 277 -12.32 -28.01 -32.27
N CYS A 278 -13.59 -28.41 -32.34
CA CYS A 278 -14.40 -28.58 -31.14
C CYS A 278 -13.89 -29.73 -30.29
N ALA A 279 -13.93 -29.56 -28.97
CA ALA A 279 -13.66 -30.62 -28.01
C ALA A 279 -14.76 -31.69 -28.06
N ASP A 280 -14.49 -32.86 -27.50
CA ASP A 280 -15.49 -33.92 -27.38
C ASP A 280 -16.71 -33.43 -26.59
N GLY A 281 -17.92 -33.80 -27.04
CA GLY A 281 -19.18 -33.28 -26.48
C GLY A 281 -19.64 -31.94 -27.10
N PHE A 282 -18.86 -31.37 -28.01
CA PHE A 282 -19.19 -30.12 -28.71
C PHE A 282 -19.19 -30.32 -30.23
N LYS A 283 -20.01 -29.54 -30.93
CA LYS A 283 -20.11 -29.52 -32.39
C LYS A 283 -19.94 -28.10 -32.94
N ASP A 284 -19.46 -28.00 -34.16
CA ASP A 284 -19.35 -26.72 -34.84
C ASP A 284 -20.72 -26.29 -35.39
N GLU A 285 -21.23 -25.17 -34.91
CA GLU A 285 -22.40 -24.48 -35.42
C GLU A 285 -21.99 -23.07 -35.85
N GLU A 286 -21.96 -22.83 -37.17
CA GLU A 286 -21.60 -21.54 -37.75
C GLU A 286 -20.22 -21.01 -37.29
N SER A 287 -19.19 -21.87 -37.30
CA SER A 287 -17.82 -21.52 -36.84
C SER A 287 -17.73 -21.20 -35.36
N THR A 288 -18.67 -21.70 -34.55
CA THR A 288 -18.65 -21.62 -33.09
C THR A 288 -18.92 -23.00 -32.51
N CYS A 289 -18.06 -23.47 -31.62
CA CYS A 289 -18.29 -24.74 -30.94
C CYS A 289 -19.41 -24.58 -29.90
N THR A 290 -20.48 -25.32 -30.09
CA THR A 290 -21.64 -25.37 -29.21
C THR A 290 -21.81 -26.76 -28.62
N ASP A 291 -22.40 -26.79 -27.43
CA ASP A 291 -22.71 -28.03 -26.73
C ASP A 291 -23.62 -28.94 -27.57
N ILE A 292 -23.29 -30.24 -27.63
CA ILE A 292 -24.16 -31.25 -28.23
C ILE A 292 -25.18 -31.62 -27.16
N ASN A 293 -26.47 -31.33 -27.39
CA ASN A 293 -27.50 -31.75 -26.46
C ASN A 293 -27.88 -33.22 -26.71
N GLU A 294 -27.13 -34.15 -26.12
CA GLU A 294 -27.30 -35.57 -26.38
C GLU A 294 -28.69 -36.04 -25.97
N CYS A 295 -29.26 -35.49 -24.88
CA CYS A 295 -30.62 -35.80 -24.43
C CYS A 295 -31.71 -35.53 -25.49
N THR A 296 -31.46 -34.61 -26.42
CA THR A 296 -32.38 -34.34 -27.55
C THR A 296 -32.06 -35.14 -28.80
N GLU A 297 -30.79 -35.48 -29.01
CA GLU A 297 -30.33 -36.19 -30.20
C GLU A 297 -30.57 -37.71 -30.10
N ASP A 298 -30.46 -38.31 -28.91
CA ASP A 298 -30.75 -39.74 -28.68
C ASP A 298 -31.62 -39.98 -27.42
N PRO A 299 -32.93 -40.24 -27.59
CA PRO A 299 -33.85 -40.55 -26.49
C PRO A 299 -33.53 -41.83 -25.71
N ALA A 300 -32.64 -42.70 -26.20
CA ALA A 300 -32.31 -43.99 -25.60
C ALA A 300 -30.99 -43.99 -24.79
N LEU A 301 -30.38 -42.82 -24.56
CA LEU A 301 -29.09 -42.69 -23.85
C LEU A 301 -29.11 -43.19 -22.40
N CYS A 302 -30.23 -42.99 -21.70
CA CYS A 302 -30.37 -43.36 -20.29
C CYS A 302 -31.08 -44.70 -20.13
N LYS A 303 -30.77 -45.41 -19.05
CA LYS A 303 -31.41 -46.69 -18.73
C LYS A 303 -32.89 -46.49 -18.36
N ASP A 304 -33.64 -47.60 -18.37
CA ASP A 304 -35.03 -47.61 -17.92
C ASP A 304 -35.17 -47.00 -16.51
N ASN A 305 -36.22 -46.20 -16.32
CA ASN A 305 -36.51 -45.44 -15.10
C ASN A 305 -35.47 -44.34 -14.73
N GLN A 306 -34.69 -43.88 -15.71
CA GLN A 306 -33.88 -42.68 -15.60
C GLN A 306 -34.33 -41.61 -16.60
N TYR A 307 -34.02 -40.36 -16.31
CA TYR A 307 -34.18 -39.24 -17.25
C TYR A 307 -32.83 -38.57 -17.50
N CYS A 308 -32.67 -38.03 -18.71
CA CYS A 308 -31.45 -37.41 -19.17
C CYS A 308 -31.38 -35.92 -18.75
N LEU A 309 -30.20 -35.47 -18.33
CA LEU A 309 -29.89 -34.07 -18.08
C LEU A 309 -28.64 -33.68 -18.86
N ASN A 310 -28.81 -32.74 -19.78
CA ASN A 310 -27.75 -32.20 -20.61
C ASN A 310 -26.85 -31.25 -19.81
N THR A 311 -25.55 -31.30 -20.04
CA THR A 311 -24.54 -30.45 -19.41
C THR A 311 -23.52 -29.99 -20.46
N ASP A 312 -22.82 -28.88 -20.23
CA ASP A 312 -21.83 -28.40 -21.21
C ASP A 312 -20.70 -29.43 -21.37
N GLY A 313 -20.60 -30.02 -22.57
CA GLY A 313 -19.65 -31.05 -22.98
C GLY A 313 -20.00 -32.48 -22.59
N SER A 314 -21.18 -32.73 -22.00
CA SER A 314 -21.59 -34.08 -21.60
C SER A 314 -23.06 -34.18 -21.20
N PHE A 315 -23.49 -35.34 -20.73
CA PHE A 315 -24.80 -35.54 -20.11
C PHE A 315 -24.68 -36.46 -18.91
N TYR A 316 -25.69 -36.45 -18.05
CA TYR A 316 -25.83 -37.47 -17.03
C TYR A 316 -27.28 -37.91 -16.85
N CYS A 317 -27.43 -39.18 -16.50
CA CYS A 317 -28.73 -39.80 -16.24
C CYS A 317 -29.05 -39.75 -14.75
N LYS A 318 -30.29 -39.39 -14.42
CA LYS A 318 -30.78 -39.33 -13.05
C LYS A 318 -32.02 -40.19 -12.88
N GLU A 319 -32.12 -40.86 -11.73
CA GLU A 319 -33.26 -41.71 -11.39
C GLU A 319 -34.58 -40.93 -11.34
N CYS A 320 -35.64 -41.54 -11.83
CA CYS A 320 -36.99 -41.03 -11.71
C CYS A 320 -37.45 -41.01 -10.24
N ASP A 321 -38.47 -40.19 -9.97
CA ASP A 321 -39.13 -40.24 -8.66
C ASP A 321 -39.67 -41.66 -8.41
N THR A 322 -39.53 -42.16 -7.19
CA THR A 322 -39.99 -43.51 -6.79
C THR A 322 -41.47 -43.78 -7.08
N ARG A 323 -42.26 -42.72 -7.29
CA ARG A 323 -43.68 -42.76 -7.64
C ARG A 323 -43.94 -42.96 -9.14
N CYS A 324 -42.90 -42.92 -9.97
CA CYS A 324 -42.98 -43.08 -11.41
C CYS A 324 -42.56 -44.48 -11.84
N SER A 325 -43.22 -45.01 -12.87
CA SER A 325 -42.70 -46.08 -13.72
C SER A 325 -42.27 -45.45 -15.05
N GLY A 326 -41.03 -44.94 -15.07
CA GLY A 326 -40.48 -44.09 -16.14
C GLY A 326 -40.87 -42.61 -16.01
N CYS A 327 -39.99 -41.71 -16.44
CA CYS A 327 -40.19 -40.26 -16.36
C CYS A 327 -39.43 -39.52 -17.47
N LYS A 328 -39.83 -38.26 -17.74
CA LYS A 328 -39.14 -37.36 -18.68
C LYS A 328 -38.34 -36.26 -17.98
N GLY A 329 -38.41 -36.18 -16.67
CA GLY A 329 -37.86 -35.09 -15.88
C GLY A 329 -37.99 -35.30 -14.38
N PRO A 330 -37.56 -34.33 -13.56
CA PRO A 330 -37.54 -34.45 -12.11
C PRO A 330 -38.94 -34.46 -11.49
N GLY A 331 -39.12 -35.28 -10.45
CA GLY A 331 -40.32 -35.27 -9.59
C GLY A 331 -41.53 -36.00 -10.16
N ALA A 332 -42.54 -36.20 -9.30
CA ALA A 332 -43.70 -37.04 -9.60
C ALA A 332 -44.73 -36.43 -10.59
N SER A 333 -44.54 -35.20 -11.05
CA SER A 333 -45.34 -34.58 -12.11
C SER A 333 -44.78 -34.84 -13.51
N ASN A 334 -43.57 -35.39 -13.61
CA ASN A 334 -42.92 -35.72 -14.88
C ASN A 334 -42.90 -37.24 -15.15
N CYS A 335 -43.73 -38.01 -14.44
CA CYS A 335 -43.87 -39.44 -14.66
C CYS A 335 -44.49 -39.72 -16.03
N LEU A 336 -43.98 -40.72 -16.74
CA LEU A 336 -44.66 -41.29 -17.91
C LEU A 336 -45.92 -42.04 -17.48
N THR A 337 -45.79 -42.83 -16.41
CA THR A 337 -46.88 -43.53 -15.73
C THR A 337 -46.61 -43.59 -14.23
N CYS A 338 -47.65 -43.69 -13.40
CA CYS A 338 -47.48 -43.87 -11.97
C CYS A 338 -47.07 -45.32 -11.65
N ALA A 339 -46.11 -45.48 -10.75
CA ALA A 339 -45.71 -46.78 -10.22
C ALA A 339 -46.84 -47.42 -9.41
N ASP A 340 -46.77 -48.74 -9.23
CA ASP A 340 -47.77 -49.50 -8.48
C ASP A 340 -47.96 -48.93 -7.06
N GLY A 341 -49.22 -48.66 -6.69
CA GLY A 341 -49.58 -48.05 -5.40
C GLY A 341 -49.70 -46.52 -5.41
N TYR A 342 -49.46 -45.87 -6.55
CA TYR A 342 -49.67 -44.44 -6.76
C TYR A 342 -50.74 -44.19 -7.82
N LYS A 343 -51.42 -43.05 -7.74
CA LYS A 343 -52.44 -42.64 -8.72
C LYS A 343 -52.13 -41.24 -9.25
N ASP A 344 -52.52 -41.00 -10.50
CA ASP A 344 -52.41 -39.67 -11.10
C ASP A 344 -53.52 -38.77 -10.52
N GLU A 345 -53.11 -37.70 -9.83
CA GLU A 345 -53.97 -36.63 -9.37
C GLU A 345 -53.52 -35.33 -10.04
N GLU A 346 -54.31 -34.87 -11.02
CA GLU A 346 -54.06 -33.63 -11.75
C GLU A 346 -52.67 -33.54 -12.43
N GLY A 347 -52.19 -34.67 -12.98
CA GLY A 347 -50.89 -34.73 -13.65
C GLY A 347 -49.70 -34.93 -12.71
N THR A 348 -49.94 -35.31 -11.46
CA THR A 348 -48.91 -35.67 -10.48
C THR A 348 -49.23 -37.01 -9.84
N CYS A 349 -48.26 -37.92 -9.83
CA CYS A 349 -48.42 -39.20 -9.13
C CYS A 349 -48.35 -38.98 -7.60
N THR A 350 -49.48 -39.21 -6.93
CA THR A 350 -49.62 -39.09 -5.48
C THR A 350 -49.95 -40.44 -4.86
N GLY A 351 -49.59 -40.58 -3.58
CA GLY A 351 -49.91 -41.80 -2.83
C GLY A 351 -51.41 -41.95 -2.62
N ILE A 352 -51.90 -43.19 -2.62
CA ILE A 352 -53.28 -43.48 -2.26
C ILE A 352 -53.46 -43.12 -0.78
N THR A 353 -54.01 -41.95 -0.49
CA THR A 353 -54.45 -41.61 0.86
C THR A 353 -55.66 -42.49 1.15
N PHE A 354 -55.46 -43.58 1.88
CA PHE A 354 -56.58 -44.27 2.53
C PHE A 354 -57.15 -43.29 3.55
N HIS A 355 -58.15 -42.51 3.17
CA HIS A 355 -59.07 -41.91 4.13
C HIS A 355 -59.68 -43.08 4.91
N ARG A 356 -59.12 -43.37 6.10
CA ARG A 356 -59.83 -44.11 7.14
C ARG A 356 -61.06 -43.29 7.46
N GLY A 357 -62.17 -43.64 6.83
CA GLY A 357 -63.50 -43.20 7.25
C GLY A 357 -63.68 -43.63 8.69
N ILE A 358 -63.78 -42.65 9.58
CA ILE A 358 -64.33 -42.84 10.91
C ILE A 358 -65.83 -43.10 10.68
N ALA A 359 -66.26 -44.32 10.95
CA ALA A 359 -67.64 -44.70 11.18
C ALA A 359 -67.73 -45.39 12.54
#